data_AF-A0A9P7XUV8-F1
#
_entry.id   AF-A0A9P7XUV8-F1
#
_cell.length_a   1.000
_cell.length_b   1.000
_cell.length_c   1.000
_cell.angle_alpha   90.00
_cell.angle_beta   90.00
_cell.angle_gamma   90.00
#
_symmetry.space_group_name_H-M   'P 1'
#
loop_
_entity.id
_entity.type
_entity.pdbx_description
1 polymer ?
#
loop_
_entity_poly.entity_id
_entity_poly.type
_entity_poly.pdbx_seq_one_letter_code
_entity_poly.pdbx_strand_id
1 'polypeptide(L)'
;MAEHAESPLATQQHASKGDMIRSNLGKSIVQDFGYFRDILEEHHDRRERIIKVSRDINNFSKKMIFALHRAEPKDYLPQFSATSEALVEFKEKHATVLKLFHRATIDLQGSNYYRYQRSISGAFQEYIEAMTLEYYLVHGKLMPKSALEADLAFTTTAEQMANPDLIIAIGQSPFGGEGRSGGGGGGQRGKFNKDSRKRPYNKDREEAPKRPANPTSAGGPASQPSASTSAVDGSPSTAPTSPMIIETDQTPLVPVAVATFSPTVQLRLEVTDEDYLLGIADLTGELMRLAINTLGQSLMPTLQGEDASILSPEQRVQHILQFLRDIKSGFDGLSLTKMSPISKKMGVLKQSLQKIELACYNVKVRGAEYPPEVLRQMLMNGQDLGGGGGGGDSGAAGNEDEE
;
A
#
# COMPACT_ATOMS: atom_id res chain seq x y z
N MET A 1 17.15 47.99 55.66
CA MET A 1 17.98 47.41 54.58
C MET A 1 17.89 45.91 54.73
N ALA A 2 17.03 45.29 53.92
CA ALA A 2 16.70 43.87 54.01
C ALA A 2 17.64 43.05 53.11
N GLU A 3 18.23 42.00 53.68
CA GLU A 3 18.98 40.95 52.97
C GLU A 3 18.04 40.16 52.06
N HIS A 4 18.40 40.06 50.77
CA HIS A 4 17.82 39.09 49.86
C HIS A 4 18.82 37.95 49.65
N ALA A 5 18.48 36.77 50.18
CA ALA A 5 19.11 35.50 49.87
C ALA A 5 18.62 35.01 48.50
N GLU A 6 19.52 34.89 47.52
CA GLU A 6 19.27 34.16 46.29
C GLU A 6 19.50 32.65 46.52
N SER A 7 18.46 31.87 46.31
CA SER A 7 18.50 30.40 46.27
C SER A 7 18.69 29.95 44.82
N PRO A 8 19.66 29.08 44.48
CA PRO A 8 19.81 28.60 43.11
C PRO A 8 18.77 27.50 42.85
N LEU A 9 17.79 27.83 42.01
CA LEU A 9 16.81 26.90 41.48
C LEU A 9 17.53 25.84 40.64
N ALA A 10 17.65 24.63 41.20
CA ALA A 10 18.21 23.47 40.52
C ALA A 10 17.38 23.16 39.26
N THR A 11 17.96 23.42 38.09
CA THR A 11 17.41 22.96 36.82
C THR A 11 17.66 21.46 36.73
N GLN A 12 16.71 20.65 37.17
CA GLN A 12 16.70 19.21 36.88
C GLN A 12 16.41 19.02 35.39
N GLN A 13 17.49 18.99 34.59
CA GLN A 13 17.44 18.41 33.26
C GLN A 13 17.15 16.92 33.41
N HIS A 14 15.95 16.49 33.03
CA HIS A 14 15.65 15.07 32.85
C HIS A 14 16.55 14.53 31.73
N ALA A 15 17.68 13.95 32.10
CA ALA A 15 18.55 13.25 31.18
C ALA A 15 17.74 12.17 30.45
N SER A 16 17.78 12.17 29.12
CA SER A 16 17.19 11.10 28.33
C SER A 16 17.78 9.76 28.78
N LYS A 17 16.99 8.68 28.73
CA LYS A 17 17.46 7.32 29.04
C LYS A 17 18.77 7.00 28.28
N GLY A 18 18.94 7.55 27.07
CA GLY A 18 20.18 7.41 26.28
C GLY A 18 21.41 8.17 26.80
N ASP A 19 21.23 9.28 27.52
CA ASP A 19 22.33 10.10 28.04
C ASP A 19 22.87 9.51 29.35
N MET A 20 21.97 9.01 30.20
CA MET A 20 22.34 8.29 31.41
C MET A 20 23.11 7.00 31.08
N ILE A 21 22.81 6.34 29.95
CA ILE A 21 23.49 5.12 29.53
C ILE A 21 24.86 5.38 28.89
N ARG A 22 25.02 6.43 28.07
CA ARG A 22 26.34 6.81 27.52
C ARG A 22 27.38 7.08 28.60
N SER A 23 26.95 7.57 29.77
CA SER A 23 27.82 7.83 30.92
C SER A 23 28.30 6.58 31.67
N ASN A 24 27.69 5.42 31.43
CA ASN A 24 28.04 4.13 32.06
C ASN A 24 28.81 3.19 31.14
N LEU A 25 28.99 3.55 29.87
CA LEU A 25 29.72 2.74 28.91
C LEU A 25 31.20 2.60 29.31
N GLY A 26 31.74 1.39 29.29
CA GLY A 26 33.13 1.10 29.65
C GLY A 26 33.38 0.81 31.13
N LYS A 27 32.33 0.84 31.98
CA LYS A 27 32.43 0.46 33.40
C LYS A 27 32.30 -1.05 33.61
N SER A 28 31.58 -1.75 32.73
CA SER A 28 31.46 -3.20 32.75
C SER A 28 31.16 -3.71 31.35
N ILE A 29 32.08 -4.52 30.80
CA ILE A 29 31.91 -5.12 29.46
C ILE A 29 30.60 -5.89 29.37
N VAL A 30 30.20 -6.61 30.42
CA VAL A 30 28.93 -7.37 30.42
C VAL A 30 27.72 -6.44 30.33
N GLN A 31 27.74 -5.31 31.03
CA GLN A 31 26.67 -4.31 30.96
C GLN A 31 26.66 -3.60 29.59
N ASP A 32 27.82 -3.31 29.04
CA ASP A 32 27.97 -2.70 27.72
C ASP A 32 27.38 -3.61 26.63
N PHE A 33 27.72 -4.91 26.63
CA PHE A 33 27.16 -5.88 25.69
C PHE A 33 25.65 -6.12 25.90
N GLY A 34 25.18 -6.08 27.14
CA GLY A 34 23.73 -6.10 27.43
C GLY A 34 23.01 -4.91 26.81
N TYR A 35 23.58 -3.72 26.93
CA TYR A 35 23.05 -2.52 26.31
C TYR A 35 23.08 -2.57 24.77
N PHE A 36 24.19 -3.00 24.18
CA PHE A 36 24.29 -3.15 22.74
C PHE A 36 23.27 -4.16 22.19
N ARG A 37 23.03 -5.26 22.92
CA ARG A 37 21.97 -6.22 22.57
C ARG A 37 20.61 -5.53 22.54
N ASP A 38 20.24 -4.79 23.58
CA ASP A 38 18.92 -4.16 23.66
C ASP A 38 18.70 -3.13 22.54
N ILE A 39 19.75 -2.39 22.14
CA ILE A 39 19.70 -1.48 20.97
C ILE A 39 19.46 -2.27 19.67
N LEU A 40 20.20 -3.36 19.48
CA LEU A 40 20.10 -4.17 18.27
C LEU A 40 18.74 -4.87 18.18
N GLU A 41 18.20 -5.33 19.30
CA GLU A 41 16.89 -5.97 19.39
C GLU A 41 15.78 -4.98 19.01
N GLU A 42 15.74 -3.78 19.59
CA GLU A 42 14.77 -2.74 19.19
C GLU A 42 14.95 -2.34 17.72
N HIS A 43 16.18 -2.27 17.22
CA HIS A 43 16.44 -2.01 15.80
C HIS A 43 15.85 -3.11 14.90
N HIS A 44 16.03 -4.38 15.26
CA HIS A 44 15.48 -5.51 14.50
C HIS A 44 13.96 -5.54 14.56
N ASP A 45 13.37 -5.34 15.74
CA ASP A 45 11.92 -5.29 15.92
C ASP A 45 11.29 -4.16 15.11
N ARG A 46 11.88 -2.96 15.16
CA ARG A 46 11.44 -1.82 14.36
C ARG A 46 11.51 -2.11 12.87
N ARG A 47 12.62 -2.68 12.40
CA ARG A 47 12.78 -3.04 11.00
C ARG A 47 11.70 -4.04 10.54
N GLU A 48 11.38 -5.03 11.36
CA GLU A 48 10.33 -6.01 11.05
C GLU A 48 8.93 -5.36 11.06
N ARG A 49 8.64 -4.42 11.97
CA ARG A 49 7.39 -3.63 11.94
C ARG A 49 7.25 -2.88 10.62
N ILE A 50 8.31 -2.18 10.19
CA ILE A 50 8.32 -1.43 8.92
C ILE A 50 8.14 -2.37 7.72
N ILE A 51 8.82 -3.52 7.69
CA ILE A 51 8.68 -4.50 6.61
C ILE A 51 7.25 -5.03 6.50
N LYS A 52 6.61 -5.32 7.64
CA LYS A 52 5.20 -5.77 7.66
C LYS A 52 4.27 -4.71 7.07
N VAL A 53 4.35 -3.48 7.57
CA VAL A 53 3.54 -2.36 7.06
C VAL A 53 3.81 -2.10 5.58
N SER A 54 5.07 -2.18 5.15
CA SER A 54 5.44 -2.03 3.72
C SER A 54 4.77 -3.08 2.84
N ARG A 55 4.73 -4.35 3.27
CA ARG A 55 4.05 -5.42 2.53
C ARG A 55 2.54 -5.20 2.44
N ASP A 56 1.93 -4.73 3.52
CA ASP A 56 0.49 -4.45 3.53
C ASP A 56 0.15 -3.29 2.58
N ILE A 57 0.95 -2.21 2.59
CA ILE A 57 0.82 -1.10 1.63
C ILE A 57 0.94 -1.63 0.20
N ASN A 58 1.97 -2.41 -0.13
CA ASN A 58 2.11 -3.02 -1.46
C ASN A 58 0.85 -3.79 -1.88
N ASN A 59 0.31 -4.61 -0.97
CA ASN A 59 -0.86 -5.42 -1.26
C ASN A 59 -2.09 -4.56 -1.53
N PHE A 60 -2.28 -3.46 -0.81
CA PHE A 60 -3.39 -2.55 -1.04
C PHE A 60 -3.20 -1.67 -2.27
N SER A 61 -1.99 -1.17 -2.54
CA SER A 61 -1.68 -0.43 -3.77
C SER A 61 -1.90 -1.28 -5.03
N LYS A 62 -1.58 -2.58 -5.00
CA LYS A 62 -1.95 -3.52 -6.08
C LYS A 62 -3.45 -3.60 -6.30
N LYS A 63 -4.22 -3.67 -5.22
CA LYS A 63 -5.68 -3.70 -5.30
C LYS A 63 -6.23 -2.40 -5.87
N MET A 64 -5.64 -1.26 -5.51
CA MET A 64 -5.95 0.04 -6.13
C MET A 64 -5.71 -0.01 -7.65
N ILE A 65 -4.54 -0.48 -8.09
CA ILE A 65 -4.22 -0.64 -9.53
C ILE A 65 -5.23 -1.55 -10.23
N PHE A 66 -5.55 -2.71 -9.64
CA PHE A 66 -6.54 -3.62 -10.21
C PHE A 66 -7.94 -3.02 -10.29
N ALA A 67 -8.33 -2.20 -9.32
CA ALA A 67 -9.60 -1.49 -9.35
C ALA A 67 -9.63 -0.47 -10.50
N LEU A 68 -8.55 0.29 -10.69
CA LEU A 68 -8.44 1.25 -11.81
C LEU A 68 -8.52 0.57 -13.18
N HIS A 69 -7.95 -0.62 -13.35
CA HIS A 69 -8.08 -1.39 -14.61
C HIS A 69 -9.49 -1.93 -14.88
N ARG A 70 -10.34 -2.04 -13.85
CA ARG A 70 -11.73 -2.47 -14.01
C ARG A 70 -12.69 -1.32 -14.25
N ALA A 71 -12.33 -0.10 -13.83
CA ALA A 71 -13.16 1.08 -14.02
C ALA A 71 -13.33 1.40 -15.51
N GLU A 72 -14.52 1.88 -15.87
CA GLU A 72 -14.82 2.29 -17.24
C GLU A 72 -14.41 3.75 -17.47
N PRO A 73 -14.12 4.18 -18.72
CA PRO A 73 -13.76 5.57 -19.01
C PRO A 73 -14.77 6.60 -18.48
N LYS A 74 -16.07 6.26 -18.53
CA LYS A 74 -17.15 7.11 -18.00
C LYS A 74 -17.07 7.32 -16.49
N ASP A 75 -16.53 6.35 -15.75
CA ASP A 75 -16.49 6.39 -14.29
C ASP A 75 -15.61 7.53 -13.77
N TYR A 76 -14.61 7.95 -14.56
CA TYR A 76 -13.72 9.06 -14.22
C TYR A 76 -14.37 10.44 -14.41
N LEU A 77 -15.56 10.50 -15.01
CA LEU A 77 -16.32 11.74 -15.10
C LEU A 77 -16.92 12.07 -13.71
N PRO A 78 -16.90 13.35 -13.27
CA PRO A 78 -17.35 13.74 -11.93
C PRO A 78 -18.75 13.22 -11.58
N GLN A 79 -19.67 13.20 -12.57
CA GLN A 79 -21.04 12.75 -12.40
C GLN A 79 -21.20 11.24 -12.10
N PHE A 80 -20.24 10.40 -12.51
CA PHE A 80 -20.32 8.92 -12.37
C PHE A 80 -19.33 8.36 -11.34
N SER A 81 -18.34 9.16 -10.94
CA SER A 81 -17.25 8.71 -10.06
C SER A 81 -17.70 8.24 -8.67
N ALA A 82 -18.83 8.72 -8.17
CA ALA A 82 -19.39 8.32 -6.87
C ALA A 82 -20.14 6.99 -6.93
N THR A 83 -20.61 6.58 -8.12
CA THR A 83 -21.38 5.35 -8.32
C THR A 83 -20.53 4.19 -8.82
N SER A 84 -19.31 4.44 -9.29
CA SER A 84 -18.40 3.38 -9.75
C SER A 84 -17.89 2.56 -8.58
N GLU A 85 -18.29 1.28 -8.52
CA GLU A 85 -17.83 0.32 -7.52
C GLU A 85 -16.30 0.23 -7.48
N ALA A 86 -15.66 0.26 -8.65
CA ALA A 86 -14.21 0.23 -8.77
C ALA A 86 -13.53 1.48 -8.17
N LEU A 87 -14.07 2.68 -8.41
CA LEU A 87 -13.50 3.91 -7.84
C LEU A 87 -13.81 4.08 -6.35
N VAL A 88 -14.94 3.55 -5.88
CA VAL A 88 -15.24 3.46 -4.43
C VAL A 88 -14.23 2.52 -3.76
N GLU A 89 -14.01 1.32 -4.31
CA GLU A 89 -12.99 0.39 -3.81
C GLU A 89 -11.60 1.04 -3.78
N PHE A 90 -11.20 1.74 -4.86
CA PHE A 90 -9.94 2.48 -4.90
C PHE A 90 -9.83 3.46 -3.73
N LYS A 91 -10.84 4.30 -3.50
CA LYS A 91 -10.84 5.31 -2.42
C LYS A 91 -10.75 4.68 -1.03
N GLU A 92 -11.46 3.57 -0.79
CA GLU A 92 -11.40 2.84 0.47
C GLU A 92 -10.01 2.23 0.71
N LYS A 93 -9.39 1.64 -0.32
CA LYS A 93 -8.03 1.11 -0.21
C LYS A 93 -7.00 2.23 -0.04
N HIS A 94 -7.16 3.35 -0.75
CA HIS A 94 -6.29 4.51 -0.61
C HIS A 94 -6.31 5.05 0.82
N ALA A 95 -7.49 5.23 1.41
CA ALA A 95 -7.62 5.62 2.81
C ALA A 95 -6.95 4.63 3.77
N THR A 96 -7.01 3.33 3.46
CA THR A 96 -6.30 2.29 4.24
C THR A 96 -4.79 2.42 4.11
N VAL A 97 -4.27 2.65 2.90
CA VAL A 97 -2.84 2.88 2.65
C VAL A 97 -2.33 4.11 3.39
N LEU A 98 -3.10 5.20 3.42
CA LEU A 98 -2.74 6.41 4.17
C LEU A 98 -2.63 6.15 5.68
N LYS A 99 -3.52 5.35 6.27
CA LYS A 99 -3.41 4.92 7.69
C LYS A 99 -2.17 4.07 7.94
N LEU A 100 -1.81 3.20 7.00
CA LEU A 100 -0.60 2.38 7.10
C LEU A 100 0.66 3.25 7.00
N PHE A 101 0.70 4.22 6.10
CA PHE A 101 1.78 5.21 6.05
C PHE A 101 1.84 6.04 7.34
N HIS A 102 0.70 6.48 7.87
CA HIS A 102 0.63 7.18 9.16
C HIS A 102 1.26 6.33 10.28
N ARG A 103 0.91 5.04 10.36
CA ARG A 103 1.53 4.09 11.31
C ARG A 103 3.04 3.97 11.13
N ALA A 104 3.51 3.91 9.87
CA ALA A 104 4.93 3.81 9.55
C ALA A 104 5.71 5.07 9.95
N THR A 105 5.07 6.25 9.92
CA THR A 105 5.74 7.51 10.28
C THR A 105 6.33 7.49 11.68
N ILE A 106 5.68 6.80 12.62
CA ILE A 106 6.15 6.67 14.01
C ILE A 106 7.49 5.95 14.08
N ASP A 107 7.66 4.87 13.31
CA ASP A 107 8.90 4.10 13.28
C ASP A 107 9.98 4.74 12.37
N LEU A 108 9.60 5.68 11.49
CA LEU A 108 10.48 6.32 10.50
C LEU A 108 10.97 7.72 10.89
N GLN A 109 10.72 8.18 12.12
CA GLN A 109 11.07 9.55 12.52
C GLN A 109 12.60 9.84 12.49
N GLY A 110 12.96 11.04 12.04
CA GLY A 110 14.33 11.54 12.04
C GLY A 110 15.28 10.66 11.23
N SER A 111 16.43 10.30 11.83
CA SER A 111 17.45 9.47 11.15
C SER A 111 16.99 8.05 10.84
N ASN A 112 15.90 7.57 11.45
CA ASN A 112 15.35 6.24 11.15
C ASN A 112 14.83 6.14 9.71
N TYR A 113 14.35 7.25 9.13
CA TYR A 113 13.90 7.27 7.74
C TYR A 113 14.98 6.72 6.80
N TYR A 114 16.17 7.31 6.82
CA TYR A 114 17.28 6.90 5.97
C TYR A 114 17.83 5.51 6.32
N ARG A 115 17.80 5.14 7.61
CA ARG A 115 18.24 3.82 8.06
C ARG A 115 17.35 2.69 7.52
N TYR A 116 16.04 2.91 7.49
CA TYR A 116 15.05 1.91 7.07
C TYR A 116 14.43 2.20 5.70
N GLN A 117 14.97 3.16 4.94
CA GLN A 117 14.49 3.55 3.61
C GLN A 117 14.29 2.32 2.70
N ARG A 118 15.28 1.42 2.66
CA ARG A 118 15.20 0.19 1.86
C ARG A 118 14.07 -0.76 2.29
N SER A 119 13.66 -0.73 3.55
CA SER A 119 12.55 -1.54 4.05
C SER A 119 11.18 -1.00 3.66
N ILE A 120 11.04 0.32 3.43
CA ILE A 120 9.78 0.98 3.07
C ILE A 120 9.69 1.35 1.58
N SER A 121 10.82 1.44 0.88
CA SER A 121 10.95 1.84 -0.53
C SER A 121 9.99 1.10 -1.47
N GLY A 122 9.79 -0.21 -1.29
CA GLY A 122 8.81 -0.96 -2.09
C GLY A 122 7.38 -0.44 -1.95
N ALA A 123 6.97 -0.02 -0.74
CA ALA A 123 5.65 0.59 -0.48
C ALA A 123 5.47 1.92 -1.16
N PHE A 124 6.51 2.75 -1.18
CA PHE A 124 6.46 4.00 -1.93
C PHE A 124 6.31 3.75 -3.42
N GLN A 125 7.13 2.88 -4.01
CA GLN A 125 7.10 2.61 -5.45
C GLN A 125 5.72 2.13 -5.92
N GLU A 126 5.13 1.16 -5.23
CA GLU A 126 3.80 0.63 -5.59
C GLU A 126 2.68 1.66 -5.34
N TYR A 127 2.77 2.46 -4.28
CA TYR A 127 1.82 3.55 -4.03
C TYR A 127 1.92 4.65 -5.09
N ILE A 128 3.13 5.04 -5.49
CA ILE A 128 3.38 6.01 -6.56
C ILE A 128 2.78 5.48 -7.87
N GLU A 129 3.01 4.22 -8.21
CA GLU A 129 2.43 3.58 -9.40
C GLU A 129 0.89 3.68 -9.40
N ALA A 130 0.24 3.34 -8.28
CA ALA A 130 -1.21 3.43 -8.15
C ALA A 130 -1.75 4.87 -8.29
N MET A 131 -1.12 5.83 -7.59
CA MET A 131 -1.57 7.23 -7.59
C MET A 131 -1.30 7.93 -8.92
N THR A 132 -0.16 7.64 -9.56
CA THR A 132 0.16 8.21 -10.88
C THR A 132 -0.73 7.63 -11.98
N LEU A 133 -1.16 6.36 -11.86
CA LEU A 133 -2.13 5.75 -12.76
C LEU A 133 -3.51 6.41 -12.63
N GLU A 134 -4.01 6.58 -11.40
CA GLU A 134 -5.27 7.30 -11.15
C GLU A 134 -5.22 8.73 -11.70
N TYR A 135 -4.13 9.44 -11.39
CA TYR A 135 -3.99 10.83 -11.83
C TYR A 135 -3.94 10.94 -13.35
N TYR A 136 -3.29 10.00 -14.04
CA TYR A 136 -3.31 9.91 -15.49
C TYR A 136 -4.72 9.65 -16.04
N LEU A 137 -5.47 8.72 -15.43
CA LEU A 137 -6.82 8.38 -15.87
C LEU A 137 -7.81 9.56 -15.72
N VAL A 138 -7.62 10.39 -14.70
CA VAL A 138 -8.45 11.57 -14.44
C VAL A 138 -8.00 12.79 -15.27
N HIS A 139 -6.70 13.05 -15.38
CA HIS A 139 -6.17 14.32 -15.89
C HIS A 139 -5.44 14.21 -17.22
N GLY A 140 -5.10 13.00 -17.66
CA GLY A 140 -4.26 12.75 -18.84
C GLY A 140 -2.81 13.24 -18.66
N LYS A 141 -2.34 13.42 -17.42
CA LYS A 141 -1.04 14.02 -17.10
C LYS A 141 -0.27 13.17 -16.09
N LEU A 142 1.02 13.45 -15.94
CA LEU A 142 1.84 12.86 -14.89
C LEU A 142 1.62 13.59 -13.56
N MET A 143 1.35 12.86 -12.48
CA MET A 143 1.17 13.44 -11.14
C MET A 143 2.46 14.08 -10.64
N PRO A 144 2.49 15.37 -10.29
CA PRO A 144 3.67 15.99 -9.67
C PRO A 144 4.02 15.36 -8.31
N LYS A 145 5.30 15.17 -8.02
CA LYS A 145 5.79 14.64 -6.73
C LYS A 145 5.22 15.39 -5.51
N SER A 146 5.13 16.71 -5.59
CA SER A 146 4.59 17.54 -4.51
C SER A 146 3.10 17.29 -4.23
N ALA A 147 2.32 16.91 -5.25
CA ALA A 147 0.92 16.54 -5.06
C ALA A 147 0.80 15.21 -4.30
N LEU A 148 1.65 14.25 -4.62
CA LEU A 148 1.73 12.97 -3.89
C LEU A 148 2.15 13.17 -2.42
N GLU A 149 3.14 14.03 -2.16
CA GLU A 149 3.64 14.31 -0.82
C GLU A 149 2.65 15.10 0.05
N ALA A 150 1.70 15.82 -0.56
CA ALA A 150 0.65 16.51 0.17
C ALA A 150 -0.22 15.53 0.97
N ASP A 151 -0.50 14.35 0.41
CA ASP A 151 -1.29 13.29 1.05
C ASP A 151 -0.52 12.53 2.15
N LEU A 152 0.80 12.71 2.23
CA LEU A 152 1.69 12.03 3.19
C LEU A 152 2.04 12.91 4.39
N ALA A 153 1.14 13.81 4.76
CA ALA A 153 1.19 14.64 5.96
C ALA A 153 0.10 14.21 6.95
N PHE A 154 0.49 13.92 8.19
CA PHE A 154 -0.38 13.31 9.18
C PHE A 154 -0.33 14.06 10.50
N THR A 155 -1.51 14.31 11.07
CA THR A 155 -1.65 14.80 12.44
C THR A 155 -1.76 13.61 13.38
N THR A 156 -0.87 13.56 14.38
CA THR A 156 -0.75 12.44 15.32
C THR A 156 -0.98 12.92 16.74
N THR A 157 -1.85 12.25 17.50
CA THR A 157 -2.07 12.58 18.92
C THR A 157 -1.02 11.91 19.81
N ALA A 158 -0.86 12.39 21.05
CA ALA A 158 0.02 11.76 22.03
C ALA A 158 -0.36 10.29 22.30
N GLU A 159 -1.65 9.96 22.30
CA GLU A 159 -2.13 8.59 22.50
C GLU A 159 -1.75 7.68 21.32
N GLN A 160 -1.84 8.18 20.08
CA GLN A 160 -1.39 7.46 18.88
C GLN A 160 0.13 7.30 18.84
N MET A 161 0.89 8.29 19.34
CA MET A 161 2.35 8.13 19.47
C MET A 161 2.72 7.05 20.49
N ALA A 162 1.98 6.94 21.59
CA ALA A 162 2.22 5.95 22.63
C ALA A 162 1.74 4.54 22.23
N ASN A 163 0.63 4.45 21.51
CA ASN A 163 0.10 3.21 20.96
C ASN A 163 -0.21 3.38 19.45
N PRO A 164 0.81 3.18 18.60
CA PRO A 164 0.68 3.39 17.16
C PRO A 164 -0.39 2.51 16.49
N ASP A 165 -0.74 1.37 17.07
CA ASP A 165 -1.73 0.46 16.48
C ASP A 165 -3.15 1.05 16.52
N LEU A 166 -3.38 2.09 17.35
CA LEU A 166 -4.62 2.88 17.33
C LEU A 166 -4.84 3.59 15.99
N ILE A 167 -3.78 3.89 15.23
CA ILE A 167 -3.88 4.54 13.91
C ILE A 167 -4.62 3.65 12.91
N ILE A 168 -4.40 2.34 12.99
CA ILE A 168 -5.01 1.36 12.08
C ILE A 168 -6.42 0.97 12.56
N ALA A 169 -6.66 1.00 13.88
CA ALA A 169 -7.92 0.59 14.49
C ALA A 169 -9.10 1.52 14.21
N ILE A 170 -8.85 2.79 13.86
CA ILE A 170 -9.90 3.76 13.50
C ILE A 170 -10.42 3.41 12.10
N GLY A 171 -11.37 2.47 12.01
CA GLY A 171 -12.08 2.14 10.76
C GLY A 171 -12.33 0.65 10.48
N GLN A 172 -12.04 -0.26 11.40
CA GLN A 172 -12.66 -1.60 11.33
C GLN A 172 -14.10 -1.48 11.83
N SER A 173 -15.05 -1.29 10.91
CA SER A 173 -16.48 -1.44 11.20
C SER A 173 -16.78 -2.87 11.67
N PRO A 174 -17.57 -3.07 12.75
CA PRO A 174 -17.95 -4.38 13.26
C PRO A 174 -19.32 -4.82 12.72
N PHE A 175 -19.44 -5.17 11.43
CA PHE A 175 -20.57 -5.91 10.83
C PHE A 175 -20.00 -6.56 9.54
N GLY A 176 -19.76 -7.89 9.44
CA GLY A 176 -20.72 -9.00 9.34
C GLY A 176 -21.00 -9.28 7.85
N GLY A 177 -20.98 -10.47 7.25
CA GLY A 177 -20.74 -11.89 7.56
C GLY A 177 -20.44 -12.58 6.20
N GLU A 178 -20.45 -13.87 5.94
CA GLU A 178 -20.88 -15.08 6.62
C GLU A 178 -20.06 -16.23 5.99
N GLY A 179 -19.78 -17.25 6.80
CA GLY A 179 -19.25 -18.51 6.30
C GLY A 179 -20.26 -19.16 5.35
N ARG A 180 -19.86 -19.35 4.09
CA ARG A 180 -20.46 -20.35 3.21
C ARG A 180 -19.45 -21.46 2.94
N SER A 181 -19.70 -22.56 3.63
CA SER A 181 -19.20 -23.90 3.33
C SER A 181 -19.64 -24.33 1.92
N GLY A 182 -18.70 -24.88 1.13
CA GLY A 182 -19.04 -25.83 0.07
C GLY A 182 -18.09 -25.85 -1.13
N GLY A 183 -17.42 -27.00 -1.34
CA GLY A 183 -17.06 -27.48 -2.67
C GLY A 183 -15.57 -27.50 -3.00
N GLY A 184 -14.94 -28.67 -2.83
CA GLY A 184 -13.56 -28.91 -3.25
C GLY A 184 -13.37 -29.03 -4.77
N GLY A 185 -12.12 -28.82 -5.19
CA GLY A 185 -11.63 -29.10 -6.54
C GLY A 185 -10.11 -28.96 -6.56
N GLY A 186 -9.41 -30.10 -6.54
CA GLY A 186 -7.96 -30.17 -6.56
C GLY A 186 -7.35 -29.86 -7.93
N GLY A 187 -6.09 -29.41 -7.94
CA GLY A 187 -5.34 -29.17 -9.17
C GLY A 187 -3.94 -28.57 -8.93
N GLN A 188 -3.00 -29.45 -8.55
CA GLN A 188 -1.54 -29.41 -8.77
C GLN A 188 -0.80 -28.05 -8.75
N ARG A 189 -0.11 -27.78 -7.64
CA ARG A 189 1.06 -26.88 -7.59
C ARG A 189 2.34 -27.67 -7.83
N GLY A 190 3.05 -27.31 -8.90
CA GLY A 190 4.38 -27.82 -9.25
C GLY A 190 5.43 -27.48 -8.19
N LYS A 191 6.29 -28.46 -7.94
CA LYS A 191 7.37 -28.48 -6.94
C LYS A 191 8.49 -27.51 -7.33
N PHE A 192 8.83 -26.56 -6.46
CA PHE A 192 10.09 -25.81 -6.54
C PHE A 192 11.16 -26.55 -5.74
N ASN A 193 12.17 -27.05 -6.45
CA ASN A 193 13.32 -27.75 -5.93
C ASN A 193 14.28 -26.76 -5.24
N LYS A 194 14.70 -27.07 -4.01
CA LYS A 194 15.52 -26.19 -3.16
C LYS A 194 16.91 -26.79 -3.05
N ASP A 195 17.77 -26.49 -4.02
CA ASP A 195 19.14 -26.97 -4.01
C ASP A 195 19.99 -26.21 -2.98
N SER A 196 20.69 -26.99 -2.17
CA SER A 196 21.30 -26.59 -0.91
C SER A 196 22.82 -26.57 -1.07
N ARG A 197 23.44 -25.38 -1.00
CA ARG A 197 24.88 -25.26 -0.77
C ARG A 197 25.17 -25.35 0.74
N LYS A 198 25.42 -26.58 1.21
CA LYS A 198 26.02 -26.87 2.53
C LYS A 198 27.52 -26.58 2.48
N ARG A 199 28.04 -25.84 3.48
CA ARG A 199 29.46 -25.92 3.91
C ARG A 199 29.52 -26.84 5.14
N PRO A 200 30.48 -27.78 5.25
CA PRO A 200 30.54 -28.70 6.39
C PRO A 200 31.30 -28.07 7.56
N TYR A 201 30.78 -28.23 8.77
CA TYR A 201 31.56 -28.05 10.00
C TYR A 201 31.56 -29.37 10.77
N ASN A 202 32.76 -29.82 11.11
CA ASN A 202 33.10 -31.13 11.64
C ASN A 202 32.63 -31.26 13.10
N LYS A 203 32.07 -32.41 13.48
CA LYS A 203 31.58 -32.66 14.85
C LYS A 203 31.99 -34.06 15.31
N ASP A 204 33.14 -34.14 15.96
CA ASP A 204 33.53 -35.25 16.82
C ASP A 204 33.64 -34.73 18.26
N ARG A 205 32.70 -35.13 19.13
CA ARG A 205 32.97 -35.66 20.48
C ARG A 205 31.69 -35.79 21.33
N GLU A 206 31.51 -37.04 21.75
CA GLU A 206 31.15 -37.54 23.09
C GLU A 206 29.71 -37.42 23.64
N GLU A 207 29.34 -38.52 24.29
CA GLU A 207 28.02 -38.98 24.69
C GLU A 207 27.55 -38.50 26.08
N ALA A 208 26.21 -38.48 26.22
CA ALA A 208 25.38 -38.80 27.40
C ALA A 208 25.25 -37.79 28.57
N PRO A 209 24.20 -37.88 29.44
CA PRO A 209 22.89 -38.54 29.31
C PRO A 209 21.67 -37.65 29.68
N LYS A 210 20.47 -38.20 29.39
CA LYS A 210 19.11 -37.71 29.71
C LYS A 210 18.82 -37.62 31.22
N ARG A 211 17.91 -36.71 31.61
CA ARG A 211 17.07 -36.80 32.83
C ARG A 211 15.64 -36.29 32.56
N PRO A 212 14.63 -36.68 33.38
CA PRO A 212 13.33 -37.14 32.91
C PRO A 212 12.18 -36.14 33.11
N ALA A 213 11.08 -36.40 32.41
CA ALA A 213 9.78 -35.77 32.56
C ALA A 213 8.95 -36.42 33.69
N ASN A 214 8.08 -35.63 34.34
CA ASN A 214 6.85 -36.10 35.00
C ASN A 214 5.92 -34.90 35.38
N PRO A 215 4.65 -35.09 35.82
CA PRO A 215 3.49 -35.03 34.91
C PRO A 215 2.33 -34.12 35.38
N THR A 216 1.31 -34.10 34.53
CA THR A 216 -0.12 -33.71 34.61
C THR A 216 -0.79 -33.56 35.98
N SER A 217 -1.69 -32.58 36.11
CA SER A 217 -2.92 -32.68 36.94
C SER A 217 -4.10 -31.93 36.32
N ALA A 218 -5.29 -32.49 36.52
CA ALA A 218 -6.57 -32.16 35.92
C ALA A 218 -7.55 -31.58 36.98
N GLY A 219 -8.63 -30.94 36.52
CA GLY A 219 -9.91 -30.86 37.26
C GLY A 219 -10.50 -29.47 37.47
N GLY A 220 -11.67 -29.20 36.84
CA GLY A 220 -12.61 -28.13 37.24
C GLY A 220 -13.46 -28.52 38.47
N PRO A 221 -14.70 -28.00 38.71
CA PRO A 221 -15.54 -27.15 37.85
C PRO A 221 -16.30 -25.98 38.54
N ALA A 222 -16.98 -25.19 37.68
CA ALA A 222 -18.26 -24.46 37.76
C ALA A 222 -18.96 -24.09 39.10
N SER A 223 -19.54 -22.88 39.14
CA SER A 223 -20.85 -22.56 39.75
C SER A 223 -21.38 -21.17 39.31
N GLN A 224 -22.47 -21.13 38.52
CA GLN A 224 -23.53 -20.10 38.63
C GLN A 224 -24.60 -20.61 39.62
N PRO A 225 -25.58 -19.80 40.07
CA PRO A 225 -26.88 -19.75 39.36
C PRO A 225 -27.61 -18.37 39.44
N SER A 226 -28.30 -17.92 38.36
CA SER A 226 -29.77 -17.90 38.13
C SER A 226 -30.56 -16.73 38.79
N ALA A 227 -31.16 -15.82 38.00
CA ALA A 227 -32.59 -15.76 37.61
C ALA A 227 -33.42 -14.90 38.61
N SER A 228 -34.48 -14.13 38.30
CA SER A 228 -35.56 -14.25 37.30
C SER A 228 -36.52 -13.02 37.37
N THR A 229 -37.14 -12.66 36.21
CA THR A 229 -38.58 -12.32 35.99
C THR A 229 -39.22 -11.09 36.70
N SER A 230 -40.20 -10.33 36.19
CA SER A 230 -41.05 -10.21 34.98
C SER A 230 -42.01 -9.03 35.27
N ALA A 231 -42.14 -8.01 34.41
CA ALA A 231 -43.31 -7.70 33.56
C ALA A 231 -44.70 -7.55 34.22
N VAL A 232 -45.46 -6.49 33.85
CA VAL A 232 -46.83 -6.51 33.24
C VAL A 232 -47.57 -5.15 33.40
N ASP A 233 -48.11 -4.65 32.26
CA ASP A 233 -49.29 -3.80 31.93
C ASP A 233 -49.82 -2.68 32.87
N GLY A 234 -50.45 -1.58 32.44
CA GLY A 234 -50.96 -1.16 31.13
C GLY A 234 -52.27 -0.33 31.26
N SER A 235 -52.25 0.95 30.83
CA SER A 235 -53.37 1.81 30.33
C SER A 235 -54.52 2.23 31.29
N PRO A 236 -55.43 3.21 30.98
CA PRO A 236 -55.61 4.00 29.75
C PRO A 236 -55.86 5.55 29.88
N SER A 237 -55.62 6.23 28.74
CA SER A 237 -56.34 7.35 28.08
C SER A 237 -57.40 8.19 28.82
N THR A 238 -57.28 9.54 28.74
CA THR A 238 -58.23 10.46 28.04
C THR A 238 -57.85 11.95 28.21
N ALA A 239 -57.86 12.69 27.10
CA ALA A 239 -57.92 14.16 27.00
C ALA A 239 -59.41 14.60 26.88
N PRO A 240 -59.82 15.89 26.73
CA PRO A 240 -59.05 17.14 26.56
C PRO A 240 -59.61 18.36 27.36
N THR A 241 -58.91 19.51 27.32
CA THR A 241 -59.42 20.89 27.09
C THR A 241 -58.37 21.95 27.49
N SER A 242 -58.13 22.94 26.62
CA SER A 242 -57.21 24.08 26.81
C SER A 242 -57.92 25.27 27.50
N PRO A 243 -57.21 26.28 28.05
CA PRO A 243 -56.75 27.40 27.20
C PRO A 243 -55.45 28.16 27.62
N MET A 244 -54.87 28.85 26.63
CA MET A 244 -54.21 30.19 26.60
C MET A 244 -53.12 30.66 27.60
N ILE A 245 -51.93 30.94 27.01
CA ILE A 245 -51.03 32.14 27.09
C ILE A 245 -50.33 32.48 28.43
N ILE A 246 -48.98 32.51 28.42
CA ILE A 246 -48.06 33.69 28.51
C ILE A 246 -46.60 33.18 28.61
N GLU A 247 -45.79 33.60 27.64
CA GLU A 247 -44.32 33.50 27.61
C GLU A 247 -43.68 34.28 28.78
N THR A 248 -42.74 33.65 29.48
CA THR A 248 -41.57 34.36 30.01
C THR A 248 -40.33 33.50 29.85
N ASP A 249 -39.36 34.11 29.18
CA ASP A 249 -38.06 33.61 28.74
C ASP A 249 -37.11 33.42 29.94
N GLN A 250 -36.66 32.18 30.17
CA GLN A 250 -35.47 31.88 30.97
C GLN A 250 -34.68 30.78 30.27
N THR A 251 -33.73 31.18 29.43
CA THR A 251 -32.67 30.31 28.90
C THR A 251 -31.83 29.73 30.05
N PRO A 252 -31.71 28.39 30.18
CA PRO A 252 -30.75 27.78 31.09
C PRO A 252 -29.35 27.85 30.47
N LEU A 253 -28.37 28.29 31.26
CA LEU A 253 -26.95 28.26 30.92
C LEU A 253 -26.52 26.81 30.61
N VAL A 254 -26.31 26.52 29.33
CA VAL A 254 -25.68 25.27 28.88
C VAL A 254 -24.20 25.32 29.28
N PRO A 255 -23.63 24.32 29.97
CA PRO A 255 -22.21 24.28 30.23
C PRO A 255 -21.49 24.15 28.88
N VAL A 256 -20.74 25.18 28.49
CA VAL A 256 -19.82 25.10 27.35
C VAL A 256 -18.78 24.04 27.70
N ALA A 257 -18.81 22.91 27.01
CA ALA A 257 -17.79 21.88 27.10
C ALA A 257 -16.44 22.50 26.77
N VAL A 258 -15.57 22.62 27.78
CA VAL A 258 -14.16 22.99 27.57
C VAL A 258 -13.54 21.86 26.76
N ALA A 259 -13.34 22.09 25.47
CA ALA A 259 -12.62 21.15 24.62
C ALA A 259 -11.18 21.01 25.15
N THR A 260 -10.91 19.92 25.84
CA THR A 260 -9.56 19.51 26.21
C THR A 260 -8.83 19.13 24.93
N PHE A 261 -8.09 20.06 24.35
CA PHE A 261 -7.24 19.78 23.19
C PHE A 261 -6.08 18.87 23.63
N SER A 262 -6.12 17.59 23.26
CA SER A 262 -4.94 16.72 23.38
C SER A 262 -3.82 17.28 22.50
N PRO A 263 -2.56 17.30 22.97
CA PRO A 263 -1.45 17.78 22.16
C PRO A 263 -1.26 16.90 20.91
N THR A 264 -1.14 17.55 19.75
CA THR A 264 -0.92 16.88 18.45
C THR A 264 0.41 17.27 17.83
N VAL A 265 0.98 16.37 17.05
CA VAL A 265 2.25 16.54 16.32
C VAL A 265 2.00 16.27 14.84
N GLN A 266 2.57 17.12 13.98
CA GLN A 266 2.56 16.91 12.53
C GLN A 266 3.74 16.06 12.10
N LEU A 267 3.47 14.95 11.42
CA LEU A 267 4.47 14.04 10.85
C LEU A 267 4.32 14.00 9.33
N ARG A 268 5.43 13.95 8.61
CA ARG A 268 5.45 13.87 7.14
C ARG A 268 6.39 12.75 6.70
N LEU A 269 6.00 12.03 5.65
CA LEU A 269 6.92 11.18 4.91
C LEU A 269 7.35 11.90 3.63
N GLU A 270 8.66 12.04 3.47
CA GLU A 270 9.25 12.49 2.21
C GLU A 270 9.32 11.30 1.25
N VAL A 271 9.05 11.54 -0.03
CA VAL A 271 9.22 10.55 -1.08
C VAL A 271 10.60 10.77 -1.69
N THR A 272 11.44 9.76 -1.76
CA THR A 272 12.75 9.94 -2.41
C THR A 272 12.59 10.09 -3.92
N ASP A 273 13.48 10.85 -4.57
CA ASP A 273 13.47 10.97 -6.03
C ASP A 273 13.65 9.60 -6.71
N GLU A 274 14.46 8.73 -6.10
CA GLU A 274 14.65 7.35 -6.57
C GLU A 274 13.35 6.55 -6.53
N ASP A 275 12.62 6.56 -5.41
CA ASP A 275 11.35 5.83 -5.30
C ASP A 275 10.30 6.40 -6.26
N TYR A 276 10.21 7.73 -6.38
CA TYR A 276 9.29 8.38 -7.32
C TYR A 276 9.57 7.99 -8.78
N LEU A 277 10.83 8.06 -9.21
CA LEU A 277 11.22 7.66 -10.57
C LEU A 277 11.00 6.15 -10.80
N LEU A 278 11.26 5.31 -9.80
CA LEU A 278 11.04 3.86 -9.91
C LEU A 278 9.55 3.49 -9.99
N GLY A 279 8.69 4.21 -9.27
CA GLY A 279 7.24 4.05 -9.35
C GLY A 279 6.66 4.52 -10.70
N ILE A 280 7.14 5.65 -11.23
CA ILE A 280 6.78 6.09 -12.60
C ILE A 280 7.23 5.06 -13.63
N ALA A 281 8.40 4.45 -13.44
CA ALA A 281 8.87 3.43 -14.35
C ALA A 281 7.96 2.18 -14.33
N ASP A 282 7.40 1.78 -13.18
CA ASP A 282 6.42 0.69 -13.10
C ASP A 282 5.05 1.07 -13.70
N LEU A 283 4.59 2.31 -13.50
CA LEU A 283 3.38 2.85 -14.13
C LEU A 283 3.35 2.58 -15.63
N THR A 284 4.50 2.65 -16.32
CA THR A 284 4.55 2.41 -17.76
C THR A 284 4.11 0.99 -18.17
N GLY A 285 4.32 0.00 -17.30
CA GLY A 285 3.83 -1.35 -17.49
C GLY A 285 2.31 -1.42 -17.38
N GLU A 286 1.71 -0.70 -16.43
CA GLU A 286 0.26 -0.64 -16.26
C GLU A 286 -0.41 0.13 -17.39
N LEU A 287 0.20 1.22 -17.88
CA LEU A 287 -0.25 1.93 -19.08
C LEU A 287 -0.21 1.04 -20.33
N MET A 288 0.79 0.17 -20.47
CA MET A 288 0.83 -0.81 -21.55
C MET A 288 -0.35 -1.78 -21.46
N ARG A 289 -0.63 -2.34 -20.27
CA ARG A 289 -1.80 -3.21 -20.07
C ARG A 289 -3.10 -2.48 -20.44
N LEU A 290 -3.23 -1.24 -19.98
CA LEU A 290 -4.38 -0.38 -20.28
C LEU A 290 -4.53 -0.16 -21.80
N ALA A 291 -3.45 0.12 -22.52
CA ALA A 291 -3.47 0.32 -23.96
C ALA A 291 -3.92 -0.93 -24.72
N ILE A 292 -3.43 -2.11 -24.36
CA ILE A 292 -3.82 -3.38 -25.00
C ILE A 292 -5.29 -3.69 -24.74
N ASN A 293 -5.77 -3.51 -23.51
CA ASN A 293 -7.18 -3.69 -23.17
C ASN A 293 -8.07 -2.69 -23.93
N THR A 294 -7.65 -1.43 -24.02
CA THR A 294 -8.38 -0.37 -24.74
C THR A 294 -8.42 -0.65 -26.25
N LEU A 295 -7.32 -1.13 -26.83
CA LEU A 295 -7.28 -1.54 -28.24
C LEU A 295 -8.21 -2.74 -28.49
N GLY A 296 -8.29 -3.69 -27.56
CA GLY A 296 -9.26 -4.79 -27.62
C GLY A 296 -10.71 -4.31 -27.60
N GLN A 297 -11.01 -3.23 -26.86
CA GLN A 297 -12.34 -2.60 -26.85
C GLN A 297 -12.65 -1.90 -28.17
N SER A 298 -11.65 -1.32 -28.84
CA SER A 298 -11.83 -0.63 -30.14
C SER A 298 -12.30 -1.57 -31.26
N LEU A 299 -12.07 -2.87 -31.11
CA LEU A 299 -12.52 -3.91 -32.03
C LEU A 299 -13.97 -4.35 -31.80
N MET A 300 -14.61 -3.89 -30.72
CA MET A 300 -16.00 -4.24 -30.41
C MET A 300 -16.96 -3.20 -30.99
N PRO A 301 -18.16 -3.61 -31.43
CA PRO A 301 -19.16 -2.65 -31.88
C PRO A 301 -19.54 -1.72 -30.73
N THR A 302 -19.37 -0.41 -30.95
CA THR A 302 -19.79 0.63 -30.00
C THR A 302 -21.29 0.55 -29.80
N LEU A 303 -21.74 0.34 -28.56
CA LEU A 303 -23.17 0.44 -28.24
C LEU A 303 -23.59 1.90 -28.41
N GLN A 304 -24.69 2.13 -29.14
CA GLN A 304 -25.24 3.47 -29.33
C GLN A 304 -25.57 4.10 -27.97
N GLY A 305 -24.98 5.27 -27.68
CA GLY A 305 -25.20 6.00 -26.43
C GLY A 305 -23.93 6.43 -25.68
N GLU A 306 -22.73 6.30 -26.26
CA GLU A 306 -21.52 6.84 -25.64
C GLU A 306 -21.62 8.36 -25.49
N ASP A 307 -21.34 8.83 -24.27
CA ASP A 307 -21.26 10.24 -23.92
C ASP A 307 -20.18 10.90 -24.79
N ALA A 308 -20.55 11.94 -25.56
CA ALA A 308 -19.65 12.60 -26.50
C ALA A 308 -18.40 13.23 -25.83
N SER A 309 -18.42 13.33 -24.50
CA SER A 309 -17.28 13.75 -23.68
C SER A 309 -16.18 12.69 -23.54
N ILE A 310 -16.45 11.43 -23.88
CA ILE A 310 -15.51 10.31 -23.75
C ILE A 310 -14.77 10.12 -25.08
N LEU A 311 -13.43 10.14 -25.02
CA LEU A 311 -12.60 9.85 -26.18
C LEU A 311 -12.85 8.42 -26.69
N SER A 312 -12.90 8.26 -28.02
CA SER A 312 -12.98 6.93 -28.65
C SER A 312 -11.82 6.03 -28.20
N PRO A 313 -12.00 4.70 -28.17
CA PRO A 313 -10.94 3.77 -27.78
C PRO A 313 -9.62 3.99 -28.57
N GLU A 314 -9.68 4.28 -29.87
CA GLU A 314 -8.52 4.58 -30.70
C GLU A 314 -7.79 5.84 -30.25
N GLN A 315 -8.53 6.91 -29.95
CA GLN A 315 -7.96 8.16 -29.43
C GLN A 315 -7.33 7.94 -28.06
N ARG A 316 -7.93 7.12 -27.19
CA ARG A 316 -7.35 6.77 -25.88
C ARG A 316 -6.04 6.00 -26.04
N VAL A 317 -5.96 5.02 -26.94
CA VAL A 317 -4.70 4.30 -27.22
C VAL A 317 -3.62 5.25 -27.72
N GLN A 318 -3.96 6.18 -28.62
CA GLN A 318 -3.03 7.21 -29.10
C GLN A 318 -2.54 8.12 -27.96
N HIS A 319 -3.42 8.53 -27.06
CA HIS A 319 -3.05 9.32 -25.89
C HIS A 319 -2.09 8.57 -24.97
N ILE A 320 -2.34 7.27 -24.71
CA ILE A 320 -1.44 6.43 -23.90
C ILE A 320 -0.06 6.31 -24.56
N LEU A 321 -0.01 6.06 -25.88
CA LEU A 321 1.25 5.98 -26.63
C LEU A 321 2.04 7.29 -26.56
N GLN A 322 1.36 8.43 -26.73
CA GLN A 322 2.03 9.73 -26.63
C GLN A 322 2.58 9.96 -25.23
N PHE A 323 1.78 9.68 -24.19
CA PHE A 323 2.20 9.83 -22.80
C PHE A 323 3.40 8.94 -22.45
N LEU A 324 3.43 7.69 -22.92
CA LEU A 324 4.58 6.79 -22.75
C LEU A 324 5.85 7.29 -23.46
N ARG A 325 5.72 7.91 -24.65
CA ARG A 325 6.84 8.52 -25.36
C ARG A 325 7.37 9.75 -24.63
N ASP A 326 6.49 10.56 -24.05
CA ASP A 326 6.86 11.74 -23.26
C ASP A 326 7.62 11.31 -21.99
N ILE A 327 7.11 10.29 -21.27
CA ILE A 327 7.81 9.69 -20.12
C ILE A 327 9.19 9.18 -20.53
N LYS A 328 9.27 8.40 -21.63
CA LYS A 328 10.55 7.87 -22.13
C LYS A 328 11.53 9.00 -22.44
N SER A 329 11.08 10.05 -23.13
CA SER A 329 11.90 11.21 -23.47
C SER A 329 12.43 11.91 -22.23
N GLY A 330 11.59 12.03 -21.19
CA GLY A 330 12.00 12.53 -19.88
C GLY A 330 13.11 11.69 -19.25
N PHE A 331 12.95 10.36 -19.23
CA PHE A 331 13.97 9.45 -18.70
C PHE A 331 15.28 9.44 -19.51
N ASP A 332 15.20 9.52 -20.85
CA ASP A 332 16.39 9.63 -21.71
C ASP A 332 17.19 10.90 -21.39
N GLY A 333 16.51 12.00 -21.06
CA GLY A 333 17.13 13.27 -20.67
C GLY A 333 17.87 13.24 -19.32
N LEU A 334 17.52 12.32 -18.41
CA LEU A 334 18.09 12.25 -17.05
C LEU A 334 19.52 11.65 -17.01
N SER A 335 20.12 11.25 -18.13
CA SER A 335 21.49 10.70 -18.20
C SER A 335 21.79 9.67 -17.11
N LEU A 336 20.88 8.71 -16.92
CA LEU A 336 20.80 7.76 -15.80
C LEU A 336 21.90 6.67 -15.78
N THR A 337 23.08 6.96 -16.33
CA THR A 337 24.24 6.06 -16.47
C THR A 337 24.71 5.40 -15.17
N LYS A 338 24.29 5.91 -14.00
CA LYS A 338 24.63 5.34 -12.68
C LYS A 338 23.47 4.65 -11.95
N MET A 339 22.23 4.71 -12.45
CA MET A 339 21.06 4.11 -11.79
C MET A 339 20.68 2.78 -12.46
N SER A 340 21.34 1.70 -12.04
CA SER A 340 21.14 0.35 -12.58
C SER A 340 19.68 -0.12 -12.62
N PRO A 341 18.85 0.10 -11.56
CA PRO A 341 17.45 -0.32 -11.59
C PRO A 341 16.62 0.43 -12.65
N ILE A 342 16.79 1.75 -12.77
CA ILE A 342 16.02 2.55 -13.72
C ILE A 342 16.44 2.22 -15.15
N SER A 343 17.73 2.04 -15.42
CA SER A 343 18.22 1.64 -16.75
C SER A 343 17.59 0.34 -17.25
N LYS A 344 17.45 -0.67 -16.36
CA LYS A 344 16.74 -1.92 -16.70
C LYS A 344 15.26 -1.67 -17.03
N LYS A 345 14.58 -0.87 -16.22
CA LYS A 345 13.17 -0.51 -16.47
C LYS A 345 13.00 0.29 -17.77
N MET A 346 13.97 1.10 -18.17
CA MET A 346 13.94 1.79 -19.47
C MET A 346 14.03 0.82 -20.66
N GLY A 347 14.80 -0.26 -20.51
CA GLY A 347 14.78 -1.38 -21.47
C GLY A 347 13.39 -2.00 -21.58
N VAL A 348 12.70 -2.21 -20.46
CA VAL A 348 11.33 -2.73 -20.42
C VAL A 348 10.34 -1.75 -21.04
N LEU A 349 10.43 -0.44 -20.74
CA LEU A 349 9.60 0.61 -21.32
C LEU A 349 9.69 0.62 -22.86
N LYS A 350 10.90 0.51 -23.42
CA LYS A 350 11.09 0.42 -24.87
C LYS A 350 10.35 -0.77 -25.47
N GLN A 351 10.40 -1.93 -24.81
CA GLN A 351 9.66 -3.12 -25.23
C GLN A 351 8.14 -2.94 -25.10
N SER A 352 7.67 -2.27 -24.04
CA SER A 352 6.26 -1.95 -23.83
C SER A 352 5.71 -1.07 -24.95
N LEU A 353 6.43 -0.01 -25.34
CA LEU A 353 6.08 0.84 -26.48
C LEU A 353 5.99 0.03 -27.78
N GLN A 354 7.02 -0.77 -28.07
CA GLN A 354 7.06 -1.60 -29.28
C GLN A 354 5.87 -2.57 -29.35
N LYS A 355 5.48 -3.17 -28.21
CA LYS A 355 4.32 -4.08 -28.14
C LYS A 355 3.02 -3.38 -28.50
N ILE A 356 2.78 -2.20 -27.95
CA ILE A 356 1.55 -1.44 -28.23
C ILE A 356 1.52 -0.97 -29.68
N GLU A 357 2.65 -0.46 -30.20
CA GLU A 357 2.75 0.00 -31.58
C GLU A 357 2.53 -1.15 -32.59
N LEU A 358 3.15 -2.30 -32.34
CA LEU A 358 2.97 -3.49 -33.16
C LEU A 358 1.52 -4.00 -33.10
N ALA A 359 0.89 -3.98 -31.92
CA ALA A 359 -0.52 -4.32 -31.78
C ALA A 359 -1.43 -3.38 -32.60
N CYS A 360 -1.20 -2.07 -32.52
CA CYS A 360 -1.93 -1.07 -33.30
C CYS A 360 -1.73 -1.29 -34.82
N TYR A 361 -0.49 -1.53 -35.25
CA TYR A 361 -0.16 -1.81 -36.65
C TYR A 361 -0.91 -3.05 -37.15
N ASN A 362 -0.87 -4.15 -36.38
CA ASN A 362 -1.54 -5.39 -36.77
C ASN A 362 -3.05 -5.22 -36.87
N VAL A 363 -3.69 -4.55 -35.91
CA VAL A 363 -5.13 -4.22 -35.99
C VAL A 363 -5.43 -3.40 -37.23
N LYS A 364 -4.61 -2.39 -37.54
CA LYS A 364 -4.84 -1.49 -38.68
C LYS A 364 -4.68 -2.19 -40.03
N VAL A 365 -3.65 -3.01 -40.20
CA VAL A 365 -3.34 -3.70 -41.46
C VAL A 365 -4.25 -4.90 -41.66
N ARG A 366 -4.47 -5.71 -40.62
CA ARG A 366 -5.28 -6.93 -40.71
C ARG A 366 -6.77 -6.69 -40.51
N GLY A 367 -7.19 -5.47 -40.21
CA GLY A 367 -8.61 -5.09 -40.09
C GLY A 367 -9.44 -5.33 -41.36
N ALA A 368 -8.79 -5.44 -42.52
CA ALA A 368 -9.45 -5.81 -43.79
C ALA A 368 -9.47 -7.32 -44.06
N GLU A 369 -8.61 -8.10 -43.39
CA GLU A 369 -8.42 -9.54 -43.63
C GLU A 369 -9.21 -10.40 -42.64
N TYR A 370 -9.26 -9.98 -41.37
CA TYR A 370 -9.90 -10.74 -40.30
C TYR A 370 -11.06 -9.98 -39.66
N PRO A 371 -12.14 -10.68 -39.27
CA PRO A 371 -13.21 -10.08 -38.47
C PRO A 371 -12.67 -9.53 -37.13
N PRO A 372 -13.27 -8.45 -36.59
CA PRO A 372 -12.79 -7.82 -35.35
C PRO A 372 -12.69 -8.76 -34.14
N GLU A 373 -13.60 -9.74 -34.03
CA GLU A 373 -13.57 -10.75 -32.97
C GLU A 373 -12.30 -11.63 -33.00
N VAL A 374 -11.87 -12.04 -34.21
CA VAL A 374 -10.66 -12.84 -34.41
C VAL A 374 -9.43 -12.02 -34.04
N LEU A 375 -9.37 -10.76 -34.48
CA LEU A 375 -8.28 -9.85 -34.13
C LEU A 375 -8.19 -9.61 -32.62
N ARG A 376 -9.33 -9.47 -31.93
CA ARG A 376 -9.38 -9.33 -30.48
C ARG A 376 -8.84 -10.58 -29.80
N GLN A 377 -9.26 -11.77 -30.24
CA GLN A 377 -8.77 -13.02 -29.67
C GLN A 377 -7.25 -13.18 -29.84
N MET A 378 -6.71 -12.87 -31.02
CA MET A 378 -5.27 -12.91 -31.27
C MET A 378 -4.51 -11.92 -30.38
N LEU A 379 -5.03 -10.69 -30.23
CA LEU A 379 -4.46 -9.66 -29.37
C LEU A 379 -4.44 -10.08 -27.89
N MET A 380 -5.54 -10.64 -27.38
CA MET A 380 -5.68 -11.04 -25.97
C MET A 380 -4.86 -12.30 -25.62
N ASN A 381 -4.69 -13.21 -26.58
CA ASN A 381 -3.91 -14.43 -26.38
C ASN A 381 -2.39 -14.20 -26.45
N GLY A 382 -1.95 -12.99 -26.81
CA GLY A 382 -0.52 -12.70 -27.02
C GLY A 382 0.12 -13.59 -28.08
N GLN A 383 -0.68 -14.22 -28.94
CA GLN A 383 -0.15 -14.94 -30.10
C GLN A 383 0.52 -13.89 -30.97
N ASP A 384 1.74 -14.20 -31.38
CA ASP A 384 2.50 -13.34 -32.28
C ASP A 384 1.62 -13.08 -33.51
N LEU A 385 1.06 -11.88 -33.54
CA LEU A 385 0.40 -11.36 -34.73
C LEU A 385 1.43 -11.26 -35.88
N GLY A 386 2.72 -11.49 -35.62
CA GLY A 386 3.77 -11.75 -36.60
C GLY A 386 3.85 -13.22 -37.07
N GLY A 387 2.78 -13.77 -37.64
CA GLY A 387 2.86 -15.03 -38.40
C GLY A 387 3.49 -14.85 -39.78
N GLY A 388 4.80 -14.60 -39.81
CA GLY A 388 5.64 -14.67 -41.01
C GLY A 388 6.78 -15.64 -40.75
N GLY A 389 6.60 -16.90 -41.17
CA GLY A 389 7.59 -17.95 -41.01
C GLY A 389 8.93 -17.58 -41.66
N GLY A 390 9.92 -17.34 -40.82
CA GLY A 390 11.33 -17.26 -41.18
C GLY A 390 12.12 -17.83 -40.01
N GLY A 391 12.26 -19.16 -39.99
CA GLY A 391 13.11 -19.85 -39.03
C GLY A 391 14.55 -19.41 -39.21
N GLY A 392 15.00 -18.50 -38.34
CA GLY A 392 16.40 -18.16 -38.13
C GLY A 392 16.96 -19.08 -37.07
N ASP A 393 17.56 -20.16 -37.53
CA ASP A 393 18.50 -21.03 -36.81
C ASP A 393 19.51 -20.17 -36.04
N SER A 394 19.41 -20.14 -34.70
CA SER A 394 20.48 -19.64 -33.84
C SER A 394 21.30 -20.84 -33.40
N GLY A 395 22.40 -21.04 -34.13
CA GLY A 395 23.31 -22.14 -34.00
C GLY A 395 23.83 -22.36 -32.58
N ALA A 396 23.95 -23.65 -32.27
CA ALA A 396 24.71 -24.17 -31.15
C ALA A 396 26.14 -23.63 -31.18
N ALA A 397 26.53 -22.89 -30.14
CA ALA A 397 27.94 -22.63 -29.86
C ALA A 397 28.56 -23.92 -29.33
N GLY A 398 29.38 -24.54 -30.18
CA GLY A 398 30.22 -25.68 -29.81
C GLY A 398 31.26 -25.30 -28.78
N ASN A 399 31.44 -26.18 -27.80
CA ASN A 399 32.70 -26.31 -27.08
C ASN A 399 33.75 -26.81 -28.06
N GLU A 400 34.82 -26.03 -28.23
CA GLU A 400 36.11 -26.56 -28.68
C GLU A 400 37.06 -26.46 -27.48
N ASP A 401 37.26 -27.60 -26.84
CA ASP A 401 38.51 -27.95 -26.18
C ASP A 401 39.57 -28.16 -27.28
N GLU A 402 40.76 -27.57 -27.18
CA GLU A 402 42.06 -28.26 -27.30
C GLU A 402 43.25 -27.27 -27.21
N GLU A 403 44.22 -27.72 -26.39
CA GLU A 403 45.66 -27.38 -26.23
C GLU A 403 46.15 -25.95 -25.92
#